data_AF-A0A286C336-F1
#
_entry.id   AF-A0A286C336-F1
#
_cell.length_a   1.000
_cell.length_b   1.000
_cell.length_c   1.000
_cell.angle_alpha   90.00
_cell.angle_beta   90.00
_cell.angle_gamma   90.00
#
_symmetry.space_group_name_H-M   'P 1'
#
loop_
_entity.id
_entity.type
_entity.pdbx_description
1 polymer ?
#
loop_
_entity_poly.entity_id
_entity_poly.type
_entity_poly.pdbx_seq_one_letter_code
_entity_poly.pdbx_strand_id
1 'polypeptide(L)' 'MIYKVLIAPVEPSINDGPNFSGVLAAYDIEASSESVARDLAFIRFCEESPYRSHNRDDYTIHVQDQRE' A
#
# COMPACT_ATOMS: atom_id res chain seq x y z
N MET A 1 17.09 4.72 -0.82
CA MET A 1 16.15 5.85 -0.79
C MET A 1 14.92 5.36 -0.05
N ILE A 2 14.36 6.16 0.86
CA ILE A 2 13.19 5.74 1.63
C ILE A 2 11.95 6.16 0.86
N TYR A 3 11.12 5.19 0.53
CA TYR A 3 9.86 5.38 -0.17
C TYR A 3 8.72 5.12 0.79
N LYS A 4 7.76 6.04 0.83
CA LYS A 4 6.54 5.85 1.61
C LYS A 4 5.51 5.16 0.72
N VAL A 5 5.18 3.91 1.03
CA VAL A 5 4.26 3.08 0.26
C VAL A 5 2.92 2.98 1.00
N LEU A 6 1.84 3.37 0.34
CA LEU A 6 0.48 3.30 0.86
C LEU A 6 -0.30 2.23 0.07
N ILE A 7 -0.89 1.28 0.78
CA ILE A 7 -1.73 0.22 0.20
C ILE A 7 -3.18 0.53 0.53
N ALA A 8 -4.04 0.57 -0.47
CA ALA A 8 -5.48 0.81 -0.40
C ALA A 8 -6.23 -0.26 -1.20
N PRO A 9 -7.50 -0.60 -0.92
CA PRO A 9 -8.25 -1.49 -1.79
C PRO A 9 -8.54 -0.79 -3.13
N VAL A 10 -8.64 -1.57 -4.21
CA VAL A 10 -8.98 -1.04 -5.55
C VAL A 10 -10.45 -0.63 -5.63
N GLU A 11 -11.33 -1.38 -4.95
CA GLU A 11 -12.74 -1.01 -4.83
C GLU A 11 -12.94 -0.04 -3.67
N PRO A 12 -13.52 1.15 -3.91
CA PRO A 12 -14.05 1.94 -2.82
C PRO A 12 -15.21 1.13 -2.24
N SER A 13 -15.09 0.65 -1.00
CA SER A 13 -16.25 0.21 -0.25
C SER A 13 -17.29 1.34 -0.32
N ILE A 14 -18.36 1.13 -1.09
CA ILE A 14 -19.49 2.04 -1.26
C ILE A 14 -20.30 2.01 0.05
N ASN A 15 -19.69 2.42 1.14
CA ASN A 15 -20.36 2.69 2.40
C ASN A 15 -19.87 4.04 2.92
N ASP A 16 -20.64 5.04 2.49
CA ASP A 16 -20.86 6.37 3.05
C ASP A 16 -20.39 6.51 4.51
N GLY A 17 -19.22 7.14 4.69
CA GLY A 17 -18.67 7.49 6.00
C GLY A 17 -17.58 8.55 5.82
N PRO A 18 -17.57 9.62 6.64
CA PRO A 18 -16.77 10.81 6.34
C PRO A 18 -15.28 10.54 6.52
N ASN A 19 -14.52 10.61 5.43
CA ASN A 19 -13.07 10.83 5.40
C ASN A 19 -12.22 9.79 6.16
N PHE A 20 -12.36 8.50 5.85
CA PHE A 20 -11.20 7.60 5.97
C PHE A 20 -10.52 7.53 4.60
N SER A 21 -9.33 8.14 4.50
CA SER A 21 -8.36 7.78 3.48
C SER A 21 -8.32 6.25 3.42
N GLY A 22 -8.74 5.66 2.29
CA GLY A 22 -8.86 4.21 2.07
C GLY A 22 -7.54 3.44 2.14
N VAL A 23 -6.53 3.95 2.84
CA VAL A 23 -5.24 3.31 3.07
C VAL A 23 -5.43 2.23 4.14
N LEU A 24 -5.25 0.99 3.73
CA LEU A 24 -5.23 -0.20 4.58
C LEU A 24 -3.93 -0.30 5.38
N ALA A 25 -2.81 0.09 4.77
CA ALA A 25 -1.50 0.05 5.39
C ALA A 25 -0.55 1.09 4.77
N ALA A 26 0.38 1.59 5.58
CA ALA A 26 1.43 2.50 5.17
C ALA A 26 2.78 1.95 5.62
N TYR A 27 3.75 1.91 4.72
CA TYR A 27 5.08 1.37 4.96
C TYR A 27 6.15 2.34 4.49
N ASP A 28 7.14 2.59 5.33
CA ASP A 28 8.38 3.25 4.93
C ASP A 28 9.38 2.17 4.51
N ILE A 29 9.61 2.04 3.21
CA ILE A 29 10.47 1.02 2.62
C ILE A 29 11.72 1.65 2.07
N GLU A 30 12.88 1.23 2.58
CA GLU A 30 14.15 1.56 1.95
C GLU A 30 14.36 0.67 0.73
N ALA A 31 14.44 1.28 -0.45
CA ALA A 31 14.69 0.57 -1.69
C ALA A 31 15.60 1.36 -2.63
N SER A 32 16.08 0.67 -3.66
CA SER A 32 16.83 1.27 -4.75
C SER A 32 15.93 1.92 -5.81
N SER A 33 14.64 1.55 -5.86
CA SER A 33 13.66 2.06 -6.83
C SER A 33 12.23 1.92 -6.31
N GLU A 34 11.31 2.74 -6.83
CA GLU A 34 9.87 2.72 -6.49
C GLU A 34 9.23 1.34 -6.73
N SER A 35 9.58 0.67 -7.82
CA SER A 35 9.07 -0.67 -8.13
C SER A 35 9.45 -1.71 -7.07
N VAL A 36 10.68 -1.62 -6.55
CA VAL A 36 11.17 -2.52 -5.48
C VAL A 36 10.50 -2.18 -4.16
N ALA A 37 10.33 -0.88 -3.85
CA ALA A 37 9.60 -0.45 -2.67
C ALA A 37 8.16 -0.97 -2.66
N ARG A 38 7.48 -0.88 -3.81
CA ARG A 38 6.11 -1.37 -4.00
C ARG A 38 5.98 -2.87 -3.75
N ASP A 39 6.93 -3.66 -4.23
CA ASP A 39 6.93 -5.11 -4.07
C ASP A 39 7.15 -5.52 -2.61
N LEU A 40 8.18 -4.93 -1.96
CA LEU A 40 8.49 -5.18 -0.56
C LEU A 40 7.36 -4.77 0.40
N ALA A 41 6.70 -3.63 0.14
CA ALA A 41 5.55 -3.20 0.92
C ALA A 41 4.38 -4.19 0.79
N PHE A 42 4.13 -4.70 -0.43
CA PHE A 42 3.05 -5.65 -0.68
C PHE A 42 3.30 -7.00 -0.02
N ILE A 43 4.54 -7.49 -0.06
CA ILE A 43 4.95 -8.73 0.62
C ILE A 43 4.68 -8.61 2.12
N ARG A 44 5.17 -7.53 2.76
CA ARG A 44 4.93 -7.28 4.19
C ARG A 44 3.45 -7.22 4.52
N PHE A 45 2.67 -6.54 3.69
CA PHE A 45 1.23 -6.46 3.85
C PHE A 45 0.55 -7.82 3.80
N CYS A 46 0.95 -8.70 2.88
CA CYS A 46 0.44 -10.08 2.82
C CYS A 46 0.85 -10.89 4.06
N GLU A 47 2.07 -10.73 4.56
CA GLU A 47 2.55 -11.41 5.78
C GLU A 47 1.77 -10.95 7.02
N GLU A 48 1.47 -9.66 7.14
CA GLU A 48 0.70 -9.11 8.26
C GLU A 48 -0.82 -9.36 8.15
N SER A 49 -1.31 -9.52 6.93
CA SER A 49 -2.74 -9.74 6.64
C SER A 49 -2.98 -11.05 5.88
N PRO A 50 -2.71 -12.22 6.48
CA PRO A 50 -2.91 -13.51 5.83
C PRO A 50 -4.39 -13.83 5.52
N TYR A 51 -5.31 -13.08 6.13
CA TYR A 51 -6.76 -13.18 5.91
C TYR A 51 -7.27 -12.34 4.73
N ARG A 52 -6.42 -11.46 4.18
CA ARG A 52 -6.79 -10.59 3.05
C ARG A 52 -6.37 -11.24 1.74
N SER A 53 -6.95 -10.74 0.64
CA SER A 53 -6.57 -11.21 -0.69
C SER A 53 -5.07 -10.99 -0.89
N HIS A 54 -4.33 -12.01 -1.32
CA HIS A 54 -2.93 -11.84 -1.73
C HIS A 54 -2.81 -11.39 -3.19
N ASN A 55 -3.94 -11.05 -3.83
CA ASN A 55 -3.95 -10.61 -5.20
C ASN A 55 -3.65 -9.11 -5.28
N ARG A 56 -2.52 -8.76 -5.89
CA ARG A 56 -2.05 -7.36 -5.96
C ARG A 56 -3.01 -6.44 -6.71
N ASP A 57 -3.75 -6.97 -7.69
CA ASP A 57 -4.76 -6.22 -8.47
C ASP A 57 -5.96 -5.78 -7.63
N ASP A 58 -6.19 -6.41 -6.48
CA ASP A 58 -7.23 -6.02 -5.52
C ASP A 58 -6.85 -4.74 -4.75
N TYR A 59 -5.61 -4.25 -4.91
CA TYR A 59 -5.07 -3.13 -4.16
C TYR A 59 -4.42 -2.06 -5.03
N THR A 60 -4.72 -0.82 -4.69
CA THR A 60 -3.99 0.34 -5.16
C THR A 60 -2.78 0.58 -4.25
N ILE A 61 -1.58 0.50 -4.81
CA ILE A 61 -0.34 0.72 -4.06
C ILE A 61 0.34 1.99 -4.58
N HIS A 62 0.26 3.06 -3.79
CA HIS A 62 0.88 4.35 -4.09
C HIS A 62 2.27 4.41 -3.47
N VAL A 63 3.26 4.78 -4.27
CA VAL A 63 4.61 5.07 -3.77
C VAL A 63 4.78 6.58 -3.79
N GLN A 64 5.05 7.16 -2.63
CA GLN A 64 5.42 8.56 -2.49
C GLN A 64 6.93 8.64 -2.26
N ASP A 65 7.60 9.25 -3.23
CA ASP A 65 8.98 9.67 -3.09
C ASP A 65 9.03 10.86 -2.14
N GLN A 66 9.67 10.71 -0.98
CA GLN A 66 9.91 11.83 -0.08
C GLN A 66 11.13 12.61 -0.58
N ARG A 67 10.98 13.29 -1.73
CA ARG A 67 11.88 14.38 -2.11
C ARG A 67 11.29 15.68 -1.61
N GLU A 68 11.93 16.22 -0.57
CA GLU A 68 11.74 17.56 -0.02
C GLU A 68 11.97 18.67 -1.06
#